data_AF-A0A024Q865-F1
#
_entry.id   AF-A0A024Q865-F1
#
_cell.length_a   1.000
_cell.length_b   1.000
_cell.length_c   1.000
_cell.angle_alpha   90.00
_cell.angle_beta   90.00
_cell.angle_gamma   90.00
#
_symmetry.space_group_name_H-M   'P 1'
#
loop_
_entity.id
_entity.type
_entity.pdbx_description
1 polymer ?
#
loop_
_entity_poly.entity_id
_entity_poly.type
_entity_poly.pdbx_seq_one_letter_code
_entity_poly.pdbx_strand_id
1 'polypeptide(L)'
;MRLYLDPGHGGSDPGATGNGLYEKNINLDIALRIRNILTSEYNNVQVRMSRTTDATVSLNQRTNDANTWNADYFLSVHCNSFNGSARGYEDYIHSSLSDGSQTAQYRNQVHSEVTKVNQLRNRGKKKANFHVLRESAMPAILTENGFIDNPSDAALMRSASWRQTVARGHVNGLAKAFNLTKKPGSGSIYRVVAGSFKSRDNAEQRVDMLQSKGINAFVDLVTISGQQWYRVQAGAFTNRSNAEEQLTKVKNAGVTDAYIVHESR
;
A
#
# COMPACT_ATOMS: atom_id res chain seq x y z
N MET A 1 -14.37 -13.32 -3.02
CA MET A 1 -12.98 -13.73 -2.74
C MET A 1 -12.70 -13.60 -1.25
N ARG A 2 -12.28 -14.69 -0.61
CA ARG A 2 -11.67 -14.75 0.72
C ARG A 2 -10.15 -14.71 0.56
N LEU A 3 -9.56 -13.56 0.83
CA LEU A 3 -8.12 -13.36 0.85
C LEU A 3 -7.59 -13.60 2.27
N TYR A 4 -6.71 -14.58 2.43
CA TYR A 4 -5.89 -14.69 3.62
C TYR A 4 -4.60 -13.91 3.41
N LEU A 5 -4.38 -12.88 4.23
CA LEU A 5 -3.27 -11.94 4.11
C LEU A 5 -2.32 -12.09 5.30
N ASP A 6 -1.10 -12.51 5.01
CA ASP A 6 -0.15 -12.95 6.00
C ASP A 6 1.06 -12.01 6.07
N PRO A 7 1.06 -10.99 6.97
CA PRO A 7 2.28 -10.23 7.24
C PRO A 7 3.28 -11.12 8.00
N GLY A 8 4.41 -11.44 7.35
CA GLY A 8 5.46 -12.30 7.91
C GLY A 8 5.99 -11.82 9.25
N HIS A 9 6.56 -12.74 10.04
CA HIS A 9 7.15 -12.48 11.37
C HIS A 9 6.14 -11.90 12.39
N GLY A 10 6.60 -11.24 13.44
CA GLY A 10 5.76 -10.59 14.46
C GLY A 10 6.07 -11.01 15.90
N GLY A 11 5.79 -10.13 16.84
CA GLY A 11 6.08 -10.29 18.26
C GLY A 11 7.56 -10.50 18.50
N SER A 12 7.90 -11.65 19.06
CA SER A 12 9.28 -12.07 19.37
C SER A 12 10.16 -12.31 18.14
N ASP A 13 9.57 -12.48 16.96
CA ASP A 13 10.29 -12.66 15.71
C ASP A 13 10.34 -11.31 14.96
N PRO A 14 11.49 -10.60 14.94
CA PRO A 14 11.62 -9.34 14.21
C PRO A 14 11.65 -9.51 12.70
N GLY A 15 11.89 -10.74 12.21
CA GLY A 15 12.38 -10.99 10.85
C GLY A 15 13.76 -10.37 10.64
N ALA A 16 14.06 -10.06 9.38
CA ALA A 16 15.28 -9.34 9.05
C ALA A 16 15.32 -7.95 9.70
N THR A 17 16.52 -7.51 10.08
CA THR A 17 16.75 -6.16 10.61
C THR A 17 17.90 -5.51 9.85
N GLY A 18 17.78 -4.21 9.60
CA GLY A 18 18.77 -3.48 8.82
C GLY A 18 18.38 -2.02 8.69
N ASN A 19 19.36 -1.11 8.63
CA ASN A 19 19.10 0.31 8.39
C ASN A 19 18.11 0.94 9.40
N GLY A 20 18.02 0.42 10.63
CA GLY A 20 17.05 0.86 11.65
C GLY A 20 15.60 0.46 11.39
N LEU A 21 15.37 -0.47 10.46
CA LEU A 21 14.07 -1.06 10.14
C LEU A 21 13.97 -2.49 10.68
N TYR A 22 12.74 -2.88 11.02
CA TYR A 22 12.37 -4.25 11.37
C TYR A 22 11.39 -4.78 10.33
N GLU A 23 11.68 -5.94 9.76
CA GLU A 23 10.86 -6.55 8.70
C GLU A 23 9.40 -6.70 9.13
N LYS A 24 9.17 -7.20 10.35
CA LYS A 24 7.83 -7.39 10.91
C LYS A 24 6.95 -6.12 10.85
N ASN A 25 7.55 -4.94 10.97
CA ASN A 25 6.83 -3.66 10.98
C ASN A 25 6.46 -3.24 9.56
N ILE A 26 7.38 -3.41 8.60
CA ILE A 26 7.14 -3.11 7.19
C ILE A 26 6.09 -4.07 6.62
N ASN A 27 6.21 -5.36 6.91
CA ASN A 27 5.26 -6.39 6.50
C ASN A 27 3.84 -6.08 6.99
N LEU A 28 3.71 -5.71 8.27
CA LEU A 28 2.42 -5.36 8.86
C LEU A 28 1.81 -4.09 8.23
N ASP A 29 2.59 -3.02 8.06
CA ASP A 29 2.11 -1.76 7.48
C ASP A 29 1.62 -1.97 6.04
N ILE A 30 2.40 -2.66 5.20
CA ILE A 30 1.98 -2.98 3.81
C ILE A 30 0.71 -3.82 3.81
N ALA A 31 0.63 -4.87 4.64
CA ALA A 31 -0.53 -5.76 4.68
C ALA A 31 -1.79 -5.03 5.17
N LEU A 32 -1.70 -4.18 6.21
CA LEU A 32 -2.83 -3.37 6.67
C LEU A 32 -3.33 -2.42 5.58
N ARG A 33 -2.42 -1.82 4.79
CA ARG A 33 -2.79 -0.98 3.64
C ARG A 33 -3.49 -1.79 2.54
N ILE A 34 -3.00 -2.98 2.21
CA ILE A 34 -3.65 -3.89 1.25
C ILE A 34 -5.07 -4.19 1.70
N ARG A 35 -5.25 -4.63 2.96
CA ARG A 35 -6.56 -4.89 3.55
C ARG A 35 -7.48 -3.67 3.41
N ASN A 36 -7.03 -2.50 3.87
CA ASN A 36 -7.86 -1.29 3.90
C ASN A 36 -8.28 -0.84 2.49
N ILE A 37 -7.38 -0.91 1.51
CA ILE A 37 -7.73 -0.60 0.11
C ILE A 37 -8.77 -1.60 -0.40
N LEU A 38 -8.56 -2.91 -0.23
CA LEU A 38 -9.48 -3.92 -0.73
C LEU A 38 -10.87 -3.78 -0.13
N THR A 39 -10.96 -3.64 1.19
CA THR A 39 -12.26 -3.57 1.88
C THR A 39 -12.99 -2.25 1.65
N SER A 40 -12.27 -1.15 1.38
CA SER A 40 -12.89 0.12 1.04
C SER A 40 -13.32 0.20 -0.42
N GLU A 41 -12.55 -0.34 -1.36
CA GLU A 41 -12.74 -0.08 -2.79
C GLU A 41 -13.41 -1.19 -3.58
N TYR A 42 -13.42 -2.43 -3.10
CA TYR A 42 -13.89 -3.58 -3.88
C TYR A 42 -15.07 -4.31 -3.23
N ASN A 43 -16.04 -4.69 -4.05
CA ASN A 43 -17.15 -5.54 -3.63
C ASN A 43 -16.70 -6.99 -3.45
N ASN A 44 -17.41 -7.74 -2.60
CA ASN A 44 -17.26 -9.20 -2.47
C ASN A 44 -15.85 -9.68 -2.11
N VAL A 45 -15.06 -8.85 -1.42
CA VAL A 45 -13.76 -9.21 -0.86
C VAL A 45 -13.88 -9.32 0.67
N GLN A 46 -13.54 -10.50 1.19
CA GLN A 46 -13.34 -10.73 2.62
C GLN A 46 -11.84 -10.89 2.86
N VAL A 47 -11.29 -10.21 3.86
CA VAL A 47 -9.88 -10.31 4.22
C VAL A 47 -9.76 -10.80 5.65
N ARG A 48 -9.07 -11.93 5.85
CA ARG A 48 -8.59 -12.38 7.16
C ARG A 48 -7.07 -12.23 7.18
N MET A 49 -6.52 -11.82 8.32
CA MET A 49 -5.08 -11.64 8.48
C MET A 49 -4.55 -12.56 9.56
N SER A 50 -3.36 -13.13 9.35
CA SER A 50 -2.70 -13.93 10.38
C SER A 50 -2.41 -13.11 11.65
N ARG A 51 -2.08 -11.82 11.48
CA ARG A 51 -1.99 -10.84 12.58
C ARG A 51 -2.36 -9.45 12.09
N THR A 52 -2.95 -8.64 12.97
CA THR A 52 -3.27 -7.22 12.73
C THR A 52 -2.49 -6.26 13.62
N THR A 53 -1.68 -6.80 14.53
CA THR A 53 -0.80 -6.10 15.46
C THR A 53 0.58 -6.75 15.45
N ASP A 54 1.50 -6.25 16.29
CA ASP A 54 2.79 -6.89 16.53
C ASP A 54 2.62 -8.11 17.45
N ALA A 55 2.19 -9.23 16.88
CA ALA A 55 1.93 -10.49 17.58
C ALA A 55 2.68 -11.66 16.95
N THR A 56 3.14 -12.59 17.79
CA THR A 56 3.76 -13.84 17.35
C THR A 56 2.69 -14.79 16.81
N VAL A 57 2.88 -15.26 15.57
CA VAL A 57 2.04 -16.29 14.94
C VAL A 57 2.95 -17.29 14.24
N SER A 58 2.89 -18.55 14.65
CA SER A 58 3.70 -19.63 14.08
C SER A 58 3.32 -19.92 12.63
N LEU A 59 4.23 -20.52 11.87
CA LEU A 59 3.99 -20.91 10.48
C LEU A 59 2.77 -21.84 10.33
N ASN A 60 2.64 -22.84 11.22
CA ASN A 60 1.50 -23.75 11.26
C ASN A 60 0.18 -23.01 11.53
N GLN A 61 0.16 -22.06 12.47
CA GLN A 61 -1.06 -21.31 12.75
C GLN A 61 -1.51 -20.50 11.53
N ARG A 62 -0.57 -19.91 10.78
CA ARG A 62 -0.87 -19.12 9.57
C ARG A 62 -1.59 -19.97 8.52
N THR A 63 -1.04 -21.14 8.21
CA THR A 63 -1.59 -22.03 7.17
C THR A 63 -2.83 -22.75 7.66
N ASN A 64 -2.87 -23.21 8.92
CA ASN A 64 -4.05 -23.86 9.48
C ASN A 64 -5.27 -22.93 9.54
N ASP A 65 -5.10 -21.67 9.94
CA ASP A 65 -6.22 -20.70 9.95
C ASP A 65 -6.69 -20.40 8.52
N ALA A 66 -5.77 -20.21 7.56
CA ALA A 66 -6.14 -20.01 6.15
C ALA A 66 -6.91 -21.20 5.56
N ASN A 67 -6.43 -22.42 5.82
CA ASN A 67 -7.05 -23.67 5.37
C ASN A 67 -8.42 -23.87 6.01
N THR A 68 -8.53 -23.70 7.33
CA THR A 68 -9.78 -23.86 8.07
C THR A 68 -10.83 -22.82 7.65
N TRP A 69 -10.39 -21.60 7.35
CA TRP A 69 -11.28 -20.55 6.85
C TRP A 69 -11.73 -20.77 5.40
N ASN A 70 -11.16 -21.77 4.70
CA ASN A 70 -11.36 -22.02 3.27
C ASN A 70 -11.08 -20.74 2.47
N ALA A 71 -9.88 -20.18 2.65
CA ALA A 71 -9.44 -19.02 1.86
C ALA A 71 -9.36 -19.39 0.37
N ASP A 72 -9.75 -18.45 -0.49
CA ASP A 72 -9.62 -18.60 -1.96
C ASP A 72 -8.17 -18.33 -2.41
N TYR A 73 -7.43 -17.55 -1.63
CA TYR A 73 -6.07 -17.15 -1.93
C TYR A 73 -5.26 -16.82 -0.67
N PHE A 74 -3.97 -17.15 -0.69
CA PHE A 74 -3.02 -16.81 0.36
C PHE A 74 -1.93 -15.86 -0.17
N LEU A 75 -1.76 -14.71 0.47
CA LEU A 75 -0.71 -13.74 0.17
C LEU A 75 0.16 -13.51 1.41
N SER A 76 1.39 -14.00 1.39
CA SER A 76 2.40 -13.66 2.39
C SER A 76 3.20 -12.42 1.98
N VAL A 77 3.39 -11.49 2.90
CA VAL A 77 4.10 -10.22 2.69
C VAL A 77 5.36 -10.21 3.54
N HIS A 78 6.51 -10.13 2.88
CA HIS A 78 7.85 -10.13 3.46
C HIS A 78 8.74 -9.00 2.89
N CYS A 79 9.89 -8.78 3.53
CA CYS A 79 11.02 -8.07 2.95
C CYS A 79 12.29 -8.90 3.15
N ASN A 80 13.15 -8.89 2.14
CA ASN A 80 14.31 -9.77 2.11
C ASN A 80 15.50 -9.17 2.87
N SER A 81 16.53 -9.97 3.07
CA SER A 81 17.87 -9.52 3.46
C SER A 81 18.92 -10.50 2.92
N PHE A 82 20.16 -10.04 2.73
CA PHE A 82 21.23 -10.93 2.30
C PHE A 82 22.63 -10.48 2.77
N ASN A 83 23.19 -9.44 2.14
CA ASN A 83 24.58 -9.01 2.34
C ASN A 83 24.74 -7.49 2.29
N GLY A 84 23.65 -6.73 2.45
CA GLY A 84 23.61 -5.27 2.34
C GLY A 84 23.69 -4.71 0.90
N SER A 85 24.06 -5.52 -0.08
CA SER A 85 24.20 -5.08 -1.49
C SER A 85 23.10 -5.60 -2.42
N ALA A 86 22.52 -6.77 -2.11
CA ALA A 86 21.36 -7.27 -2.83
C ALA A 86 20.17 -6.32 -2.67
N ARG A 87 19.43 -6.07 -3.76
CA ARG A 87 18.29 -5.15 -3.78
C ARG A 87 17.28 -5.53 -4.84
N GLY A 88 16.02 -5.11 -4.66
CA GLY A 88 14.94 -5.31 -5.60
C GLY A 88 13.78 -6.16 -5.09
N TYR A 89 12.71 -6.19 -5.88
CA TYR A 89 11.50 -6.97 -5.63
C TYR A 89 11.57 -8.36 -6.27
N GLU A 90 11.11 -9.37 -5.53
CA GLU A 90 10.89 -10.73 -6.03
C GLU A 90 9.64 -11.34 -5.37
N ASP A 91 9.10 -12.38 -5.99
CA ASP A 91 7.97 -13.13 -5.44
C ASP A 91 8.10 -14.62 -5.72
N TYR A 92 7.42 -15.42 -4.91
CA TYR A 92 7.59 -16.86 -4.83
C TYR A 92 6.26 -17.59 -4.92
N ILE A 93 6.29 -18.73 -5.63
CA ILE A 93 5.35 -19.83 -5.47
C ILE A 93 6.08 -21.08 -5.01
N HIS A 94 5.34 -22.11 -4.61
CA HIS A 94 5.95 -23.38 -4.22
C HIS A 94 6.74 -24.03 -5.38
N SER A 95 7.85 -24.70 -5.06
CA SER A 95 8.77 -25.30 -6.05
C SER A 95 8.19 -26.41 -6.91
N SER A 96 7.16 -27.11 -6.43
CA SER A 96 6.48 -28.15 -7.20
C SER A 96 5.55 -27.64 -8.31
N LEU A 97 5.24 -26.34 -8.34
CA LEU A 97 4.25 -25.80 -9.26
C LEU A 97 4.85 -25.48 -10.63
N SER A 98 4.12 -25.82 -11.70
CA SER A 98 4.46 -25.41 -13.06
C SER A 98 4.19 -23.91 -13.26
N ASP A 99 4.87 -23.27 -14.21
CA ASP A 99 4.63 -21.86 -14.53
C ASP A 99 3.31 -21.61 -15.28
N GLY A 100 2.62 -22.68 -15.71
CA GLY A 100 1.24 -22.63 -16.23
C GLY A 100 0.15 -22.78 -15.17
N SER A 101 0.50 -23.12 -13.92
CA SER A 101 -0.45 -23.31 -12.83
C SER A 101 -1.28 -22.06 -12.54
N GLN A 102 -2.48 -22.23 -11.97
CA GLN A 102 -3.33 -21.11 -11.54
C GLN A 102 -2.60 -20.16 -10.60
N THR A 103 -1.82 -20.69 -9.65
CA THR A 103 -0.99 -19.88 -8.74
C THR A 103 0.06 -19.05 -9.49
N ALA A 104 0.72 -19.63 -10.51
CA ALA A 104 1.67 -18.89 -11.33
C ALA A 104 0.99 -17.76 -12.12
N GLN A 105 -0.24 -17.97 -12.62
CA GLN A 105 -1.02 -16.93 -13.29
C GLN A 105 -1.40 -15.79 -12.34
N TYR A 106 -1.85 -16.09 -11.12
CA TYR A 106 -2.11 -15.08 -10.10
C TYR A 106 -0.85 -14.29 -9.71
N ARG A 107 0.27 -14.97 -9.48
CA ARG A 107 1.58 -14.34 -9.28
C ARG A 107 1.94 -13.40 -10.44
N ASN A 108 1.73 -13.82 -11.70
CA ASN A 108 2.07 -12.98 -12.85
C ASN A 108 1.33 -11.63 -12.84
N GLN A 109 0.06 -11.62 -12.47
CA GLN A 109 -0.73 -10.39 -12.34
C GLN A 109 -0.23 -9.51 -11.20
N VAL A 110 0.03 -10.09 -10.02
CA VAL A 110 0.57 -9.37 -8.86
C VAL A 110 1.95 -8.79 -9.16
N HIS A 111 2.86 -9.61 -9.68
CA HIS A 111 4.21 -9.21 -10.04
C HIS A 111 4.22 -8.02 -11.01
N SER A 112 3.40 -8.09 -12.07
CA SER A 112 3.33 -7.03 -13.09
C SER A 112 2.85 -5.71 -12.50
N GLU A 113 1.85 -5.72 -11.61
CA GLU A 113 1.32 -4.50 -11.03
C GLU A 113 2.21 -3.91 -9.93
N VAL A 114 2.90 -4.74 -9.14
CA VAL A 114 3.83 -4.25 -8.11
C VAL A 114 5.08 -3.63 -8.74
N THR A 115 5.67 -4.28 -9.74
CA THR A 115 6.90 -3.80 -10.39
C THR A 115 6.71 -2.51 -11.19
N LYS A 116 5.48 -2.19 -11.62
CA LYS A 116 5.16 -0.90 -12.26
C LYS A 116 5.30 0.30 -11.32
N VAL A 117 5.15 0.09 -10.02
CA VAL A 117 4.95 1.19 -9.06
C VAL A 117 5.97 1.22 -7.92
N ASN A 118 6.62 0.10 -7.62
CA ASN A 118 7.50 -0.04 -6.45
C ASN A 118 8.86 0.66 -6.58
N GLN A 119 9.25 1.15 -7.77
CA GLN A 119 10.55 1.81 -8.00
C GLN A 119 11.78 0.96 -7.65
N LEU A 120 11.60 -0.35 -7.46
CA LEU A 120 12.67 -1.29 -7.12
C LEU A 120 13.16 -2.02 -8.37
N ARG A 121 14.39 -2.53 -8.31
CA ARG A 121 14.88 -3.47 -9.32
C ARG A 121 13.96 -4.70 -9.37
N ASN A 122 13.47 -5.06 -10.57
CA ASN A 122 12.76 -6.32 -10.74
C ASN A 122 13.75 -7.50 -10.73
N ARG A 123 13.64 -8.41 -9.76
CA ARG A 123 14.47 -9.63 -9.64
C ARG A 123 13.78 -10.89 -10.15
N GLY A 124 12.58 -10.73 -10.70
CA GLY A 124 11.81 -11.79 -11.33
C GLY A 124 10.96 -12.61 -10.36
N LYS A 125 10.31 -13.61 -10.96
CA LYS A 125 9.39 -14.53 -10.31
C LYS A 125 10.12 -15.82 -9.99
N LYS A 126 10.05 -16.27 -8.75
CA LYS A 126 10.87 -17.36 -8.21
C LYS A 126 10.03 -18.49 -7.64
N LYS A 127 10.70 -19.58 -7.30
CA LYS A 127 10.10 -20.76 -6.70
C LYS A 127 10.93 -21.20 -5.49
N ALA A 128 10.27 -21.56 -4.40
CA ALA A 128 10.92 -22.02 -3.17
C ALA A 128 10.01 -22.94 -2.36
N ASN A 129 10.61 -23.76 -1.49
CA ASN A 129 9.89 -24.68 -0.61
C ASN A 129 9.56 -24.03 0.76
N PHE A 130 8.95 -22.85 0.75
CA PHE A 130 8.55 -22.16 1.99
C PHE A 130 7.33 -22.84 2.62
N HIS A 131 7.33 -22.97 3.95
CA HIS A 131 6.24 -23.62 4.69
C HIS A 131 4.87 -23.06 4.32
N VAL A 132 4.71 -21.73 4.34
CA VAL A 132 3.43 -21.08 4.05
C VAL A 132 2.94 -21.32 2.62
N LEU A 133 3.84 -21.61 1.68
CA LEU A 133 3.47 -21.95 0.30
C LEU A 133 3.17 -23.44 0.13
N ARG A 134 3.84 -24.29 0.91
CA ARG A 134 3.69 -25.75 0.85
C ARG A 134 2.44 -26.24 1.57
N GLU A 135 2.16 -25.70 2.76
CA GLU A 135 1.07 -26.19 3.63
C GLU A 135 -0.27 -25.44 3.43
N SER A 136 -0.30 -24.45 2.54
CA SER A 136 -1.56 -23.78 2.14
C SER A 136 -2.33 -24.63 1.13
N ALA A 137 -3.61 -24.88 1.38
CA ALA A 137 -4.47 -25.70 0.53
C ALA A 137 -5.03 -24.95 -0.70
N MET A 138 -4.85 -23.63 -0.75
CA MET A 138 -5.28 -22.75 -1.84
C MET A 138 -4.06 -22.16 -2.57
N PRO A 139 -4.24 -21.54 -3.75
CA PRO A 139 -3.15 -20.82 -4.41
C PRO A 139 -2.50 -19.80 -3.47
N ALA A 140 -1.18 -19.92 -3.32
CA ALA A 140 -0.39 -19.13 -2.37
C ALA A 140 0.82 -18.49 -3.04
N ILE A 141 1.06 -17.21 -2.72
CA ILE A 141 2.30 -16.50 -3.09
C ILE A 141 2.93 -15.84 -1.88
N LEU A 142 4.24 -15.65 -1.94
CA LEU A 142 5.00 -14.84 -0.98
C LEU A 142 5.71 -13.72 -1.75
N THR A 143 5.59 -12.48 -1.29
CA THR A 143 6.25 -11.33 -1.91
C THR A 143 7.37 -10.80 -1.03
N GLU A 144 8.54 -10.57 -1.62
CA GLU A 144 9.68 -9.92 -1.01
C GLU A 144 9.77 -8.47 -1.50
N ASN A 145 9.37 -7.53 -0.65
CA ASN A 145 9.11 -6.14 -1.01
C ASN A 145 10.37 -5.27 -1.04
N GLY A 146 11.53 -5.85 -1.39
CA GLY A 146 12.84 -5.21 -1.33
C GLY A 146 13.73 -5.81 -0.26
N PHE A 147 14.98 -5.35 -0.19
CA PHE A 147 15.98 -5.84 0.77
C PHE A 147 16.17 -4.83 1.90
N ILE A 148 15.81 -5.20 3.14
CA ILE A 148 15.80 -4.30 4.30
C ILE A 148 17.21 -3.85 4.72
N ASP A 149 18.21 -4.69 4.44
CA ASP A 149 19.63 -4.44 4.71
C ASP A 149 20.31 -3.61 3.60
N ASN A 150 19.66 -3.42 2.45
CA ASN A 150 20.14 -2.53 1.41
C ASN A 150 19.76 -1.07 1.64
N PRO A 151 20.71 -0.12 1.69
CA PRO A 151 20.40 1.28 1.99
C PRO A 151 19.43 1.96 1.01
N SER A 152 19.48 1.60 -0.29
CA SER A 152 18.59 2.21 -1.31
C SER A 152 17.15 1.72 -1.17
N ASP A 153 16.94 0.41 -1.04
CA ASP A 153 15.62 -0.15 -0.80
C ASP A 153 15.06 0.31 0.55
N ALA A 154 15.89 0.31 1.61
CA ALA A 154 15.50 0.77 2.94
C ALA A 154 15.09 2.25 2.97
N ALA A 155 15.71 3.11 2.15
CA ALA A 155 15.31 4.51 2.02
C ALA A 155 13.86 4.64 1.49
N LEU A 156 13.50 3.83 0.50
CA LEU A 156 12.12 3.75 -0.01
C LEU A 156 11.18 3.13 1.03
N MET A 157 11.57 2.02 1.67
CA MET A 157 10.76 1.34 2.68
C MET A 157 10.40 2.23 3.88
N ARG A 158 11.25 3.20 4.25
CA ARG A 158 10.92 4.19 5.30
C ARG A 158 9.75 5.09 4.93
N SER A 159 9.55 5.36 3.65
CA SER A 159 8.47 6.23 3.17
C SER A 159 7.10 5.54 3.29
N ALA A 160 6.18 6.18 4.02
CA ALA A 160 4.79 5.75 4.12
C ALA A 160 4.08 5.78 2.76
N SER A 161 4.36 6.79 1.92
CA SER A 161 3.78 6.91 0.58
C SER A 161 4.31 5.83 -0.37
N TRP A 162 5.57 5.39 -0.20
CA TRP A 162 6.08 4.23 -0.93
C TRP A 162 5.39 2.93 -0.50
N ARG A 163 5.26 2.65 0.80
CA ARG A 163 4.55 1.45 1.30
C ARG A 163 3.09 1.43 0.82
N GLN A 164 2.45 2.60 0.76
CA GLN A 164 1.13 2.77 0.18
C GLN A 164 1.06 2.46 -1.31
N THR A 165 2.08 2.87 -2.06
CA THR A 165 2.21 2.60 -3.49
C THR A 165 2.41 1.11 -3.76
N VAL A 166 3.25 0.44 -2.97
CA VAL A 166 3.44 -1.02 -3.04
C VAL A 166 2.16 -1.77 -2.70
N ALA A 167 1.46 -1.38 -1.64
CA ALA A 167 0.15 -1.96 -1.31
C ALA A 167 -0.86 -1.78 -2.45
N ARG A 168 -0.89 -0.62 -3.10
CA ARG A 168 -1.72 -0.38 -4.29
C ARG A 168 -1.35 -1.33 -5.43
N GLY A 169 -0.06 -1.55 -5.70
CA GLY A 169 0.41 -2.52 -6.70
C GLY A 169 -0.12 -3.92 -6.43
N HIS A 170 -0.05 -4.39 -5.18
CA HIS A 170 -0.61 -5.69 -4.78
C HIS A 170 -2.12 -5.74 -5.03
N VAL A 171 -2.87 -4.71 -4.62
CA VAL A 171 -4.31 -4.66 -4.83
C VAL A 171 -4.69 -4.64 -6.31
N ASN A 172 -3.99 -3.87 -7.14
CA ASN A 172 -4.24 -3.85 -8.58
C ASN A 172 -4.00 -5.24 -9.18
N GLY A 173 -2.95 -5.93 -8.74
CA GLY A 173 -2.65 -7.29 -9.13
C GLY A 173 -3.73 -8.30 -8.73
N LEU A 174 -4.18 -8.24 -7.47
CA LEU A 174 -5.27 -9.06 -6.95
C LEU A 174 -6.59 -8.76 -7.67
N ALA A 175 -6.88 -7.48 -7.94
CA ALA A 175 -8.07 -7.06 -8.67
C ALA A 175 -8.11 -7.66 -10.08
N LYS A 176 -6.96 -7.69 -10.77
CA LYS A 176 -6.83 -8.36 -12.08
C LYS A 176 -6.93 -9.87 -11.97
N ALA A 177 -6.21 -10.47 -11.02
CA ALA A 177 -6.17 -11.92 -10.84
C ALA A 177 -7.56 -12.52 -10.57
N PHE A 178 -8.39 -11.81 -9.81
CA PHE A 178 -9.71 -12.29 -9.36
C PHE A 178 -10.89 -11.54 -9.99
N ASN A 179 -10.64 -10.70 -11.01
CA ASN A 179 -11.64 -9.87 -11.67
C ASN A 179 -12.53 -9.09 -10.67
N LEU A 180 -11.90 -8.47 -9.68
CA LEU A 180 -12.62 -7.80 -8.60
C LEU A 180 -13.34 -6.55 -9.12
N THR A 181 -14.62 -6.43 -8.76
CA THR A 181 -15.43 -5.27 -9.11
C THR A 181 -15.31 -4.18 -8.05
N LYS A 182 -15.02 -2.97 -8.50
CA LYS A 182 -15.00 -1.77 -7.67
C LYS A 182 -16.39 -1.43 -7.12
N LYS A 183 -16.46 -0.85 -5.92
CA LYS A 183 -17.71 -0.34 -5.34
C LYS A 183 -18.17 0.91 -6.10
N PRO A 184 -19.48 1.17 -6.22
CA PRO A 184 -19.96 2.49 -6.64
C PRO A 184 -19.32 3.58 -5.75
N GLY A 185 -18.72 4.58 -6.39
CA GLY A 185 -17.95 5.62 -5.71
C GLY A 185 -16.65 5.22 -5.03
N SER A 186 -16.14 4.00 -5.30
CA SER A 186 -14.76 3.65 -4.97
C SER A 186 -13.80 4.45 -5.85
N GLY A 187 -13.42 5.60 -5.33
CA GLY A 187 -12.61 6.61 -5.99
C GLY A 187 -12.55 7.87 -5.14
N SER A 188 -12.60 7.68 -3.82
CA SER A 188 -12.55 8.75 -2.83
C SER A 188 -11.36 9.68 -3.12
N ILE A 189 -11.65 10.95 -3.40
CA ILE A 189 -10.62 11.97 -3.53
C ILE A 189 -10.51 12.70 -2.21
N TYR A 190 -9.31 12.65 -1.65
CA TYR A 190 -8.86 13.46 -0.53
C TYR A 190 -8.17 14.70 -1.09
N ARG A 191 -8.83 15.85 -1.01
CA ARG A 191 -8.28 17.14 -1.45
C ARG A 191 -7.66 17.86 -0.26
N VAL A 192 -6.41 18.30 -0.39
CA VAL A 192 -5.78 19.15 0.62
C VAL A 192 -6.16 20.58 0.32
N VAL A 193 -6.93 21.19 1.22
CA VAL A 193 -7.42 22.55 1.12
C VAL A 193 -6.57 23.45 2.01
N ALA A 194 -6.01 24.51 1.44
CA ALA A 194 -5.14 25.48 2.09
C ALA A 194 -5.84 26.84 2.31
N GLY A 195 -7.16 26.80 2.51
CA GLY A 195 -8.00 27.97 2.74
C GLY A 195 -9.14 28.11 1.73
N SER A 196 -10.12 28.94 2.08
CA SER A 196 -11.22 29.35 1.18
C SER A 196 -11.51 30.83 1.42
N PHE A 197 -11.44 31.63 0.36
CA PHE A 197 -11.42 33.08 0.45
C PHE A 197 -12.59 33.70 -0.30
N LYS A 198 -13.04 34.89 0.13
CA LYS A 198 -14.00 35.70 -0.62
C LYS A 198 -13.36 36.52 -1.73
N SER A 199 -12.13 36.97 -1.51
CA SER A 199 -11.33 37.67 -2.51
C SER A 199 -10.48 36.67 -3.29
N ARG A 200 -10.45 36.82 -4.62
CA ARG A 200 -9.58 36.05 -5.50
C ARG A 200 -8.11 36.38 -5.23
N ASP A 201 -7.79 37.65 -5.06
CA ASP A 201 -6.42 38.11 -4.80
C ASP A 201 -5.84 37.47 -3.53
N ASN A 202 -6.65 37.31 -2.47
CA ASN A 202 -6.20 36.63 -1.25
C ASN A 202 -5.92 35.14 -1.49
N ALA A 203 -6.70 34.49 -2.35
CA ALA A 203 -6.47 33.11 -2.73
C ALA A 203 -5.20 32.97 -3.60
N GLU A 204 -4.96 33.90 -4.51
CA GLU A 204 -3.76 33.94 -5.36
C GLU A 204 -2.49 34.21 -4.53
N GLN A 205 -2.53 35.15 -3.57
CA GLN A 205 -1.43 35.35 -2.62
C GLN A 205 -1.10 34.08 -1.83
N ARG A 206 -2.13 33.31 -1.43
CA ARG A 206 -1.93 32.03 -0.75
C ARG A 206 -1.30 30.98 -1.68
N VAL A 207 -1.68 30.96 -2.96
CA VAL A 207 -1.04 30.10 -3.97
C VAL A 207 0.42 30.47 -4.16
N ASP A 208 0.73 31.73 -4.38
CA ASP A 208 2.11 32.22 -4.58
C ASP A 208 3.01 31.88 -3.38
N MET A 209 2.48 32.09 -2.18
CA MET A 209 3.17 31.72 -0.94
C MET A 209 3.46 30.21 -0.89
N LEU A 210 2.52 29.34 -1.25
CA LEU A 210 2.76 27.89 -1.29
C LEU A 210 3.76 27.51 -2.38
N GLN A 211 3.66 28.11 -3.57
CA GLN A 211 4.59 27.87 -4.67
C GLN A 211 6.02 28.28 -4.31
N SER A 212 6.21 29.40 -3.59
CA SER A 212 7.52 29.83 -3.06
C SER A 212 8.16 28.81 -2.10
N LYS A 213 7.35 27.91 -1.53
CA LYS A 213 7.77 26.81 -0.66
C LYS A 213 7.86 25.46 -1.39
N GLY A 214 7.75 25.46 -2.72
CA GLY A 214 7.78 24.25 -3.54
C GLY A 214 6.49 23.41 -3.47
N ILE A 215 5.38 24.00 -3.02
CA ILE A 215 4.08 23.32 -2.95
C ILE A 215 3.19 23.83 -4.08
N ASN A 216 2.89 22.94 -5.03
CA ASN A 216 1.94 23.23 -6.10
C ASN A 216 0.53 23.40 -5.51
N ALA A 217 -0.09 24.53 -5.82
CA ALA A 217 -1.46 24.84 -5.46
C ALA A 217 -2.13 25.65 -6.57
N PHE A 218 -3.47 25.63 -6.60
CA PHE A 218 -4.27 26.42 -7.52
C PHE A 218 -5.58 26.87 -6.84
N VAL A 219 -6.21 27.88 -7.44
CA VAL A 219 -7.52 28.37 -7.02
C VAL A 219 -8.61 27.62 -7.78
N ASP A 220 -9.59 27.10 -7.03
CA ASP A 220 -10.81 26.50 -7.56
C ASP A 220 -12.03 27.27 -7.04
N LEU A 221 -13.06 27.39 -7.88
CA LEU A 221 -14.31 28.08 -7.53
C LEU A 221 -15.29 27.06 -6.96
N VAL A 222 -15.66 27.25 -5.69
CA VAL A 222 -16.58 26.34 -4.99
C VAL A 222 -17.77 27.10 -4.42
N THR A 223 -18.93 26.42 -4.36
CA THR A 223 -20.11 26.94 -3.69
C THR A 223 -20.23 26.27 -2.32
N ILE A 224 -20.24 27.07 -1.25
CA ILE A 224 -20.42 26.61 0.13
C ILE A 224 -21.61 27.37 0.69
N SER A 225 -22.66 26.64 1.06
CA SER A 225 -23.93 27.20 1.57
C SER A 225 -24.55 28.26 0.64
N GLY A 226 -24.56 27.98 -0.67
CA GLY A 226 -25.15 28.87 -1.68
C GLY A 226 -24.29 30.09 -2.06
N GLN A 227 -23.11 30.26 -1.47
CA GLN A 227 -22.22 31.37 -1.78
C GLN A 227 -20.92 30.87 -2.44
N GLN A 228 -20.42 31.61 -3.43
CA GLN A 228 -19.13 31.32 -4.06
C GLN A 228 -17.95 31.68 -3.14
N TRP A 229 -16.90 30.86 -3.23
CA TRP A 229 -15.61 31.02 -2.56
C TRP A 229 -14.48 30.61 -3.50
N TYR A 230 -13.33 31.28 -3.38
CA TYR A 230 -12.08 30.92 -4.02
C TYR A 230 -11.31 29.98 -3.10
N ARG A 231 -11.35 28.69 -3.37
CA ARG A 231 -10.71 27.65 -2.58
C ARG A 231 -9.29 27.40 -3.10
N VAL A 232 -8.32 27.42 -2.20
CA VAL A 232 -6.94 27.05 -2.55
C VAL A 232 -6.77 25.55 -2.33
N GLN A 233 -6.55 24.81 -3.41
CA GLN A 233 -6.28 23.38 -3.36
C GLN A 233 -4.78 23.11 -3.55
N ALA A 234 -4.18 22.43 -2.58
CA ALA A 234 -2.75 22.07 -2.55
C ALA A 234 -2.52 20.57 -2.77
N GLY A 235 -3.43 19.91 -3.50
CA GLY A 235 -3.32 18.50 -3.90
C GLY A 235 -4.65 17.75 -3.87
N ALA A 236 -4.73 16.68 -4.65
CA ALA A 236 -5.87 15.76 -4.69
C ALA A 236 -5.32 14.34 -4.77
N PHE A 237 -5.77 13.47 -3.86
CA PHE A 237 -5.20 12.15 -3.68
C PHE A 237 -6.30 11.11 -3.59
N THR A 238 -6.13 9.97 -4.21
CA THR A 238 -7.02 8.81 -4.00
C THR A 238 -6.72 8.08 -2.70
N ASN A 239 -5.71 8.52 -1.94
CA ASN A 239 -5.30 7.92 -0.69
C ASN A 239 -5.15 8.97 0.42
N ARG A 240 -5.75 8.66 1.58
CA ARG A 240 -5.75 9.54 2.75
C ARG A 240 -4.36 9.82 3.30
N SER A 241 -3.48 8.82 3.37
CA SER A 241 -2.12 8.97 3.93
C SER A 241 -1.26 9.92 3.08
N ASN A 242 -1.39 9.88 1.74
CA ASN A 242 -0.73 10.85 0.87
C ASN A 242 -1.29 12.27 1.06
N ALA A 243 -2.62 12.38 1.23
CA ALA A 243 -3.23 13.66 1.56
C ALA A 243 -2.79 14.18 2.94
N GLU A 244 -2.59 13.31 3.93
CA GLU A 244 -2.07 13.67 5.26
C GLU A 244 -0.60 14.11 5.22
N GLU A 245 0.23 13.46 4.40
CA GLU A 245 1.62 13.89 4.18
C GLU A 245 1.66 15.28 3.51
N GLN A 246 0.84 15.47 2.48
CA GLN A 246 0.73 16.77 1.81
C GLN A 246 0.15 17.85 2.75
N LEU A 247 -0.85 17.50 3.55
CA LEU A 247 -1.40 18.38 4.58
C LEU A 247 -0.30 18.79 5.58
N THR A 248 0.54 17.86 6.00
CA THR A 248 1.67 18.14 6.90
C THR A 248 2.67 19.11 6.25
N LYS A 249 3.00 18.93 4.97
CA LYS A 249 3.85 19.87 4.21
C LYS A 249 3.23 21.26 4.15
N VAL A 250 1.94 21.35 3.84
CA VAL A 250 1.19 22.62 3.77
C VAL A 250 1.16 23.32 5.14
N LYS A 251 0.94 22.57 6.23
CA LYS A 251 0.97 23.12 7.59
C LYS A 251 2.36 23.61 7.98
N ASN A 252 3.41 22.84 7.68
CA ASN A 252 4.80 23.23 7.94
C ASN A 252 5.25 24.44 7.10
N ALA A 253 4.61 24.69 5.96
CA ALA A 253 4.80 25.89 5.15
C ALA A 253 4.11 27.15 5.72
N GLY A 254 3.42 27.04 6.88
CA GLY A 254 2.79 28.15 7.58
C GLY A 254 1.28 28.24 7.44
N VAL A 255 0.63 27.28 6.77
CA VAL A 255 -0.84 27.25 6.59
C VAL A 255 -1.47 26.30 7.61
N THR A 256 -1.52 26.74 8.86
CA THR A 256 -1.96 25.90 9.99
C THR A 256 -3.44 25.52 9.93
N ASP A 257 -4.26 26.33 9.25
CA ASP A 257 -5.70 26.15 9.02
C ASP A 257 -6.02 25.20 7.84
N ALA A 258 -5.01 24.61 7.19
CA ALA A 258 -5.23 23.63 6.13
C ALA A 258 -5.93 22.36 6.65
N TYR A 259 -6.73 21.73 5.78
CA TYR A 259 -7.50 20.52 6.10
C TYR A 259 -7.70 19.62 4.87
N ILE A 260 -8.19 18.40 5.09
CA ILE A 260 -8.54 17.46 4.00
C ILE A 260 -10.05 17.43 3.82
N VAL A 261 -10.51 17.58 2.59
CA VAL A 261 -11.88 17.29 2.18
C VAL A 261 -11.92 15.90 1.55
N HIS A 262 -12.89 15.09 1.95
CA HIS A 262 -13.15 13.78 1.37
C HIS A 262 -14.37 13.84 0.46
N GLU A 263 -14.18 13.52 -0.81
CA GLU A 263 -15.24 13.46 -1.82
C GLU A 263 -15.36 12.03 -2.33
N SER A 264 -16.55 11.45 -2.26
CA SER A 264 -16.85 10.18 -2.93
C SER A 264 -17.16 10.48 -4.41
N ARG A 265 -16.57 9.70 -5.33
CA ARG A 265 -16.91 9.79 -6.76
C ARG A 265 -18.21 9.07 -7.08
#